data_AF-A0A7S0DK99-F1
#
_entry.id   AF-A0A7S0DK99-F1
#
_cell.length_a   1.000
_cell.length_b   1.000
_cell.length_c   1.000
_cell.angle_alpha   90.00
_cell.angle_beta   90.00
_cell.angle_gamma   90.00
#
_symmetry.space_group_name_H-M   'P 1'
#
loop_
_entity.id
_entity.type
_entity.pdbx_description
1 polymer ?
#
loop_
_entity_poly.entity_id
_entity_poly.type
_entity_poly.pdbx_seq_one_letter_code
_entity_poly.pdbx_strand_id
1 'polypeptide(L)'
;MDSSDAQIGNVANEDGMEQKFVSPRPDLDDDEEKNLINRQGDDESLFFRDDYHKEGLKRFPEFPYVFGGVVDDYQRRLPYFKSDMIDDAFNRKTPAAALMMFLATFCSTVALGSAISRATNGQIGISEYLLMNGIAGITHAILGCQPLLILRPTGPITLMLTQLYSLSLTVSCDFFTLVAWTGIGIGIWMTIIAATEFSRHVAMLTTFAHDVFAVFVSSIYVVDGVTGVVGRFINASSGETASPVFALTITVWLIFVAFSLTALRSARHLLPASLRYTLADYALGIATITGTCLSFAYGSAVAVDRLEVISGVTGPVGWHTATTTSGRDWVIPIFTSPNAGIAFILGMVVSIPITIFFYFDQNFSSLLCQTESMELSKGSYY
;
A
#
# COMPACT_ATOMS: atom_id res chain seq x y z
N MET A 1 -24.49 17.15 52.79
CA MET A 1 -24.11 16.32 51.63
C MET A 1 -25.28 16.39 50.68
N ASP A 2 -25.35 17.48 49.92
CA ASP A 2 -26.36 17.69 48.88
C ASP A 2 -25.60 17.88 47.57
N SER A 3 -25.98 17.11 46.55
CA SER A 3 -25.46 17.22 45.19
C SER A 3 -26.10 18.43 44.51
N SER A 4 -25.30 19.42 44.14
CA SER A 4 -25.73 20.48 43.22
C SER A 4 -25.38 20.06 41.79
N ASP A 5 -26.37 19.57 41.06
CA ASP A 5 -26.28 19.32 39.63
C ASP A 5 -26.11 20.63 38.84
N ALA A 6 -25.22 20.61 37.84
CA ALA A 6 -24.99 21.72 36.92
C ALA A 6 -26.23 21.94 36.04
N GLN A 7 -26.74 23.17 36.00
CA GLN A 7 -27.79 23.56 35.05
C GLN A 7 -27.15 24.02 33.73
N ILE A 8 -27.41 23.28 32.66
CA ILE A 8 -27.07 23.66 31.29
C ILE A 8 -28.23 24.47 30.71
N GLY A 9 -28.01 25.75 30.41
CA GLY A 9 -28.98 26.61 29.75
C GLY A 9 -28.57 26.90 28.30
N ASN A 10 -29.47 26.70 27.35
CA ASN A 10 -29.27 27.08 25.95
C ASN A 10 -29.91 28.46 25.69
N VAL A 11 -29.13 29.39 25.13
CA VAL A 11 -29.64 30.65 24.55
C VAL A 11 -29.15 30.72 23.11
N ALA A 12 -30.10 30.78 22.17
CA ALA A 12 -29.79 30.93 20.75
C ALA A 12 -29.47 32.39 20.42
N ASN A 13 -28.37 32.63 19.71
CA ASN A 13 -28.06 33.90 19.05
C ASN A 13 -28.26 33.76 17.54
N GLU A 14 -28.56 34.86 16.85
CA GLU A 14 -29.10 34.92 15.47
C GLU A 14 -28.18 34.37 14.34
N ASP A 15 -26.98 33.85 14.63
CA ASP A 15 -26.05 33.27 13.64
C ASP A 15 -25.92 31.73 13.70
N GLY A 16 -26.78 31.03 14.43
CA GLY A 16 -26.89 29.56 14.35
C GLY A 16 -25.71 28.74 14.89
N MET A 17 -24.73 29.36 15.55
CA MET A 17 -23.72 28.66 16.35
C MET A 17 -24.18 28.55 17.81
N GLU A 18 -24.52 27.34 18.26
CA GLU A 18 -24.73 27.05 19.68
C GLU A 18 -23.41 27.17 20.46
N GLN A 19 -23.26 28.22 21.26
CA GLN A 19 -22.22 28.28 22.28
C GLN A 19 -22.78 27.75 23.60
N LYS A 20 -22.31 26.57 24.03
CA LYS A 20 -22.57 26.04 25.37
C LYS A 20 -21.82 26.90 26.40
N PHE A 21 -22.54 27.69 27.18
CA PHE A 21 -21.96 28.41 28.32
C PHE A 21 -22.00 27.49 29.56
N VAL A 22 -20.82 27.05 30.03
CA VAL A 22 -20.69 26.33 31.29
C VAL A 22 -20.56 27.37 32.41
N SER A 23 -21.43 27.30 33.42
CA SER A 23 -21.35 28.21 34.58
C SER A 23 -20.07 27.95 35.38
N PRO A 24 -19.32 28.99 35.80
CA PRO A 24 -18.07 28.81 36.54
C PRO A 24 -18.28 28.04 37.84
N ARG A 25 -17.41 27.06 38.11
CA ARG A 25 -17.39 26.33 39.38
C ARG A 25 -16.56 27.12 40.40
N PRO A 26 -17.12 27.49 41.57
CA PRO A 26 -16.42 28.35 42.53
C PRO A 26 -15.30 27.66 43.33
N ASP A 27 -14.96 26.40 43.02
CA ASP A 27 -14.06 25.54 43.80
C ASP A 27 -12.81 25.05 43.05
N LEU A 28 -12.51 25.57 41.85
CA LEU A 28 -11.33 25.18 41.04
C LEU A 28 -10.43 26.39 40.72
N ASP A 29 -9.11 26.18 40.74
CA ASP A 29 -8.15 27.19 40.30
C ASP A 29 -8.24 27.40 38.76
N ASP A 30 -8.10 28.64 38.29
CA ASP A 30 -8.29 29.05 36.88
C ASP A 30 -7.49 28.21 35.85
N ASP A 31 -6.32 27.70 36.24
CA ASP A 31 -5.46 26.87 35.37
C ASP A 31 -5.93 25.41 35.32
N GLU A 32 -6.57 24.92 36.40
CA GLU A 32 -7.14 23.57 36.45
C GLU A 32 -8.46 23.50 35.66
N GLU A 33 -9.26 24.57 35.72
CA GLU A 33 -10.47 24.73 34.89
C GLU A 33 -10.13 24.78 33.40
N LYS A 34 -9.10 25.55 32.99
CA LYS A 34 -8.62 25.59 31.59
C LYS A 34 -8.14 24.23 31.09
N ASN A 35 -7.45 23.46 31.94
CA ASN A 35 -7.00 22.11 31.57
C ASN A 35 -8.16 21.13 31.45
N LEU A 36 -9.20 21.26 32.27
CA LEU A 36 -10.42 20.46 32.19
C LEU A 36 -11.25 20.81 30.95
N ILE A 37 -11.37 22.08 30.61
CA ILE A 37 -12.05 22.54 29.38
C ILE A 37 -11.28 22.10 28.14
N ASN A 38 -9.95 22.20 28.14
CA ASN A 38 -9.13 21.68 27.03
C ASN A 38 -9.26 20.16 26.92
N ARG A 39 -9.24 19.40 28.03
CA ARG A 39 -9.47 17.96 28.00
C ARG A 39 -10.87 17.59 27.52
N GLN A 40 -11.91 18.30 27.96
CA GLN A 40 -13.27 18.06 27.48
C GLN A 40 -13.44 18.45 26.00
N GLY A 41 -12.76 19.50 25.53
CA GLY A 41 -12.72 19.86 24.11
C GLY A 41 -11.92 18.86 23.27
N ASP A 42 -10.82 18.32 23.81
CA ASP A 42 -10.05 17.25 23.21
C ASP A 42 -10.88 15.96 23.15
N ASP A 43 -11.62 15.62 24.20
CA ASP A 43 -12.48 14.43 24.28
C ASP A 43 -13.75 14.56 23.41
N GLU A 44 -14.46 15.70 23.42
CA GLU A 44 -15.59 15.96 22.51
C GLU A 44 -15.09 15.99 21.07
N SER A 45 -13.97 16.66 20.77
CA SER A 45 -13.40 16.63 19.42
C SER A 45 -12.99 15.22 19.02
N LEU A 46 -12.34 14.42 19.88
CA LEU A 46 -12.03 13.02 19.60
C LEU A 46 -13.30 12.21 19.31
N PHE A 47 -14.37 12.40 20.07
CA PHE A 47 -15.65 11.73 19.87
C PHE A 47 -16.32 12.12 18.54
N PHE A 48 -16.38 13.42 18.21
CA PHE A 48 -16.93 13.89 16.94
C PHE A 48 -16.04 13.52 15.73
N ARG A 49 -14.72 13.42 15.92
CA ARG A 49 -13.72 12.99 14.91
C ARG A 49 -13.87 11.52 14.53
N ASP A 50 -14.15 10.66 15.51
CA ASP A 50 -14.39 9.23 15.32
C ASP A 50 -15.68 8.95 14.52
N ASP A 51 -16.63 9.90 14.53
CA ASP A 51 -17.93 9.77 13.89
C ASP A 51 -17.94 10.08 12.39
N TYR A 52 -17.01 10.93 11.90
CA TYR A 52 -16.89 11.34 10.50
C TYR A 52 -16.39 10.20 9.59
N HIS A 53 -15.40 9.41 10.04
CA HIS A 53 -14.93 8.22 9.31
C HIS A 53 -15.98 7.10 9.29
N LYS A 54 -16.81 7.03 10.33
CA LYS A 54 -17.92 6.08 10.40
C LYS A 54 -19.07 6.44 9.45
N GLU A 55 -19.11 7.65 8.85
CA GLU A 55 -20.14 8.03 7.88
C GLU A 55 -20.09 7.21 6.59
N GLY A 56 -18.90 6.83 6.11
CA GLY A 56 -18.75 5.90 4.98
C GLY A 56 -19.26 4.49 5.32
N LEU A 57 -19.20 4.11 6.59
CA LEU A 57 -19.60 2.79 7.11
C LEU A 57 -21.06 2.75 7.62
N LYS A 58 -21.69 3.93 7.78
CA LYS A 58 -23.11 4.12 8.15
C LYS A 58 -23.98 3.88 6.90
N ARG A 59 -25.05 3.10 7.09
CA ARG A 59 -25.93 2.60 6.02
C ARG A 59 -26.93 3.67 5.58
N PHE A 60 -27.18 3.80 4.27
CA PHE A 60 -28.41 4.44 3.82
C PHE A 60 -29.60 3.54 4.17
N PRO A 61 -30.61 4.02 4.93
CA PRO A 61 -31.68 3.19 5.48
C PRO A 61 -32.57 2.48 4.44
N GLU A 62 -32.38 2.76 3.14
CA GLU A 62 -33.28 2.36 2.05
C GLU A 62 -32.96 1.02 1.35
N PHE A 63 -31.78 0.40 1.57
CA PHE A 63 -31.40 -0.85 0.87
C PHE A 63 -31.00 -2.01 1.80
N PRO A 64 -31.87 -3.03 2.03
CA PRO A 64 -31.58 -4.22 2.84
C PRO A 64 -31.12 -5.42 2.00
N TYR A 65 -30.25 -5.20 1.02
CA TYR A 65 -29.81 -6.24 0.09
C TYR A 65 -28.33 -6.61 0.30
N VAL A 66 -27.99 -7.85 -0.05
CA VAL A 66 -26.59 -8.28 -0.24
C VAL A 66 -25.87 -7.30 -1.18
N PHE A 67 -24.61 -6.96 -0.88
CA PHE A 67 -23.80 -5.94 -1.58
C PHE A 67 -24.21 -4.48 -1.37
N GLY A 68 -25.04 -4.15 -0.35
CA GLY A 68 -25.41 -2.76 -0.04
C GLY A 68 -24.22 -1.81 0.10
N GLY A 69 -23.23 -2.17 0.93
CA GLY A 69 -22.02 -1.36 1.12
C GLY A 69 -21.21 -1.10 -0.16
N VAL A 70 -21.12 -2.07 -1.07
CA VAL A 70 -20.39 -1.91 -2.35
C VAL A 70 -21.11 -0.92 -3.27
N VAL A 71 -22.44 -0.97 -3.29
CA VAL A 71 -23.27 -0.04 -4.07
C VAL A 71 -23.13 1.38 -3.52
N ASP A 72 -23.17 1.54 -2.19
CA ASP A 72 -23.01 2.83 -1.52
C ASP A 72 -21.65 3.46 -1.83
N ASP A 73 -20.57 2.68 -1.77
CA ASP A 73 -19.22 3.14 -2.14
C ASP A 73 -19.15 3.58 -3.61
N TYR A 74 -19.76 2.82 -4.52
CA TYR A 74 -19.76 3.19 -5.94
C TYR A 74 -20.58 4.45 -6.21
N GLN A 75 -21.73 4.61 -5.55
CA GLN A 75 -22.58 5.80 -5.67
C GLN A 75 -21.88 7.06 -5.14
N ARG A 76 -21.12 6.95 -4.05
CA ARG A 76 -20.29 8.06 -3.53
C ARG A 76 -19.14 8.40 -4.48
N ARG A 77 -18.53 7.40 -5.12
CA ARG A 77 -17.35 7.56 -5.98
C ARG A 77 -17.67 8.13 -7.37
N LEU A 78 -18.74 7.65 -7.99
CA LEU A 78 -19.03 7.88 -9.42
C LEU A 78 -19.07 9.37 -9.83
N PRO A 79 -19.62 10.31 -9.03
CA PRO A 79 -19.63 11.74 -9.38
C PRO A 79 -18.23 12.35 -9.54
N TYR A 80 -17.27 11.90 -8.73
CA TYR A 80 -15.91 12.46 -8.70
C TYR A 80 -14.97 11.86 -9.75
N PHE A 81 -15.30 10.69 -10.31
CA PHE A 81 -14.41 9.97 -11.23
C PHE A 81 -14.04 10.82 -12.47
N LYS A 82 -14.99 11.59 -13.02
CA LYS A 82 -14.73 12.46 -14.18
C LYS A 82 -13.87 13.67 -13.83
N SER A 83 -14.15 14.33 -12.71
CA SER A 83 -13.35 15.48 -12.26
C SER A 83 -11.92 15.08 -11.91
N ASP A 84 -11.73 13.89 -11.31
CA ASP A 84 -10.42 13.38 -10.95
C ASP A 84 -9.52 13.20 -12.19
N MET A 85 -10.08 12.70 -13.30
CA MET A 85 -9.32 12.45 -14.54
C MET A 85 -9.05 13.71 -15.38
N ILE A 86 -9.99 14.65 -15.41
CA ILE A 86 -9.93 15.80 -16.32
C ILE A 86 -9.29 17.01 -15.64
N ASP A 87 -9.67 17.30 -14.40
CA ASP A 87 -9.33 18.55 -13.73
C ASP A 87 -8.15 18.35 -12.76
N ASP A 88 -8.22 17.33 -11.90
CA ASP A 88 -7.24 17.17 -10.81
C ASP A 88 -5.95 16.44 -11.22
N ALA A 89 -6.01 15.60 -12.26
CA ALA A 89 -4.85 14.86 -12.74
C ALA A 89 -3.73 15.78 -13.28
N PHE A 90 -4.07 16.93 -13.86
CA PHE A 90 -3.13 17.81 -14.58
C PHE A 90 -2.43 18.85 -13.70
N ASN A 91 -2.17 18.53 -12.43
CA ASN A 91 -1.38 19.38 -11.54
C ASN A 91 0.14 19.16 -11.74
N ARG A 92 0.95 20.20 -11.52
CA ARG A 92 2.43 20.15 -11.57
C ARG A 92 3.03 19.13 -10.61
N LYS A 93 2.32 18.81 -9.51
CA LYS A 93 2.75 17.85 -8.49
C LYS A 93 2.49 16.39 -8.90
N THR A 94 1.48 16.14 -9.73
CA THR A 94 1.09 14.80 -10.17
C THR A 94 2.22 14.01 -10.84
N PRO A 95 2.98 14.54 -11.83
CA PRO A 95 4.05 13.76 -12.45
C PRO A 95 5.19 13.41 -11.47
N ALA A 96 5.47 14.28 -10.50
CA ALA A 96 6.45 14.01 -9.46
C ALA A 96 5.99 12.88 -8.52
N ALA A 97 4.73 12.94 -8.07
CA ALA A 97 4.13 11.90 -7.24
C ALA A 97 4.04 10.56 -7.99
N ALA A 98 3.62 10.58 -9.27
CA ALA A 98 3.54 9.40 -10.12
C ALA A 98 4.92 8.74 -10.30
N LEU A 99 5.97 9.52 -10.57
CA LEU A 99 7.34 8.99 -10.69
C LEU A 99 7.83 8.40 -9.36
N MET A 100 7.59 9.09 -8.25
CA MET A 100 7.97 8.61 -6.91
C MET A 100 7.28 7.28 -6.59
N MET A 101 5.96 7.20 -6.79
CA MET A 101 5.19 5.99 -6.53
C MET A 101 5.55 4.86 -7.50
N PHE A 102 5.81 5.18 -8.77
CA PHE A 102 6.33 4.20 -9.74
C PHE A 102 7.65 3.61 -9.25
N LEU A 103 8.63 4.43 -8.87
CA LEU A 103 9.93 3.93 -8.40
C LEU A 103 9.80 3.13 -7.10
N ALA A 104 8.99 3.59 -6.15
CA ALA A 104 8.75 2.85 -4.93
C ALA A 104 8.13 1.47 -5.22
N THR A 105 7.14 1.41 -6.10
CA THR A 105 6.42 0.17 -6.44
C THR A 105 7.26 -0.75 -7.30
N PHE A 106 7.96 -0.22 -8.28
CA PHE A 106 8.84 -0.95 -9.15
C PHE A 106 9.99 -1.60 -8.37
N CYS A 107 10.73 -0.83 -7.56
CA CYS A 107 11.87 -1.34 -6.80
C CYS A 107 11.47 -2.46 -5.83
N SER A 108 10.36 -2.28 -5.10
CA SER A 108 9.87 -3.31 -4.17
C SER A 108 9.33 -4.55 -4.90
N THR A 109 8.64 -4.38 -6.03
CA THR A 109 8.18 -5.52 -6.85
C THR A 109 9.35 -6.30 -7.44
N VAL A 110 10.41 -5.63 -7.88
CA VAL A 110 11.63 -6.26 -8.38
C VAL A 110 12.34 -7.05 -7.28
N ALA A 111 12.47 -6.47 -6.09
CA ALA A 111 13.11 -7.15 -4.95
C ALA A 111 12.37 -8.45 -4.58
N LEU A 112 11.06 -8.36 -4.38
CA LEU A 112 10.19 -9.51 -4.07
C LEU A 112 10.10 -10.50 -5.25
N GLY A 113 10.06 -10.00 -6.48
CA GLY A 113 10.09 -10.78 -7.71
C GLY A 113 11.37 -11.61 -7.84
N SER A 114 12.51 -11.05 -7.44
CA SER A 114 13.77 -11.80 -7.41
C SER A 114 13.76 -12.90 -6.34
N ALA A 115 13.14 -12.62 -5.19
CA ALA A 115 13.00 -13.58 -4.10
C ALA A 115 12.07 -14.74 -4.49
N ILE A 116 10.92 -14.46 -5.10
CA ILE A 116 9.99 -15.50 -5.56
C ILE A 116 10.60 -16.34 -6.69
N SER A 117 11.35 -15.72 -7.60
CA SER A 117 12.01 -16.44 -8.68
C SER A 117 13.04 -17.45 -8.15
N ARG A 118 13.85 -17.06 -7.15
CA ARG A 118 14.75 -17.99 -6.46
C ARG A 118 13.99 -19.07 -5.68
N ALA A 119 12.92 -18.70 -4.98
CA ALA A 119 12.16 -19.63 -4.15
C ALA A 119 11.36 -20.67 -4.95
N THR A 120 10.95 -20.32 -6.17
CA THR A 120 10.15 -21.18 -7.07
C THR A 120 10.99 -21.85 -8.16
N ASN A 121 12.31 -21.90 -8.02
CA ASN A 121 13.24 -22.43 -9.02
C ASN A 121 13.02 -21.86 -10.44
N GLY A 122 12.70 -20.57 -10.53
CA GLY A 122 12.46 -19.88 -11.80
C GLY A 122 11.12 -20.18 -12.46
N GLN A 123 10.16 -20.84 -11.78
CA GLN A 123 8.82 -21.02 -12.34
C GLN A 123 8.05 -19.71 -12.47
N ILE A 124 8.20 -18.79 -11.50
CA ILE A 124 7.71 -17.42 -11.60
C ILE A 124 8.92 -16.49 -11.79
N GLY A 125 9.01 -15.86 -12.95
CA GLY A 125 10.03 -14.86 -13.24
C GLY A 125 9.64 -13.47 -12.75
N ILE A 126 10.63 -12.57 -12.82
CA ILE A 126 10.47 -11.16 -12.43
C ILE A 126 9.52 -10.46 -13.40
N SER A 127 9.54 -10.82 -14.70
CA SER A 127 8.69 -10.25 -15.73
C SER A 127 7.21 -10.59 -15.52
N GLU A 128 6.85 -11.85 -15.21
CA GLU A 128 5.46 -12.20 -14.91
C GLU A 128 4.97 -11.52 -13.63
N TYR A 129 5.86 -11.39 -12.64
CA TYR A 129 5.52 -10.72 -11.38
C TYR A 129 5.27 -9.21 -11.56
N LEU A 130 6.08 -8.55 -12.40
CA LEU A 130 5.89 -7.15 -12.78
C LEU A 130 4.61 -6.97 -13.60
N LEU A 131 4.33 -7.87 -14.54
CA LEU A 131 3.12 -7.83 -15.36
C LEU A 131 1.87 -8.00 -14.48
N MET A 132 1.89 -8.96 -13.54
CA MET A 132 0.82 -9.17 -12.56
C MET A 132 0.53 -7.87 -11.79
N ASN A 133 1.57 -7.24 -11.24
CA ASN A 133 1.41 -6.01 -10.48
C ASN A 133 0.88 -4.85 -11.35
N GLY A 134 1.35 -4.72 -12.59
CA GLY A 134 0.87 -3.72 -13.54
C GLY A 134 -0.61 -3.88 -13.87
N ILE A 135 -1.05 -5.10 -14.19
CA ILE A 135 -2.46 -5.40 -14.50
C ILE A 135 -3.34 -5.16 -13.28
N ALA A 136 -2.92 -5.62 -12.09
CA ALA A 136 -3.65 -5.40 -10.84
C ALA A 136 -3.80 -3.90 -10.53
N GLY A 137 -2.71 -3.13 -10.64
CA GLY A 137 -2.71 -1.68 -10.42
C GLY A 137 -3.61 -0.92 -11.39
N ILE A 138 -3.56 -1.24 -12.69
CA ILE A 138 -4.44 -0.62 -13.70
C ILE A 138 -5.90 -0.96 -13.43
N THR A 139 -6.19 -2.23 -13.13
CA THR A 139 -7.54 -2.69 -12.83
C THR A 139 -8.11 -1.97 -11.60
N HIS A 140 -7.31 -1.84 -10.54
CA HIS A 140 -7.70 -1.12 -9.33
C HIS A 140 -7.85 0.39 -9.56
N ALA A 141 -6.99 1.02 -10.35
CA ALA A 141 -7.11 2.45 -10.65
C ALA A 141 -8.40 2.79 -11.41
N ILE A 142 -8.92 1.87 -12.22
CA ILE A 142 -10.15 2.07 -13.02
C ILE A 142 -11.40 1.66 -12.22
N LEU A 143 -11.37 0.52 -11.54
CA LEU A 143 -12.55 -0.08 -10.90
C LEU A 143 -12.63 0.20 -9.38
N GLY A 144 -11.51 0.54 -8.75
CA GLY A 144 -11.44 0.78 -7.31
C GLY A 144 -12.09 2.08 -6.89
N CYS A 145 -12.79 2.05 -5.75
CA CYS A 145 -13.39 3.24 -5.16
C CYS A 145 -12.36 4.15 -4.47
N GLN A 146 -11.20 3.61 -4.06
CA GLN A 146 -10.15 4.37 -3.39
C GLN A 146 -8.91 4.57 -4.28
N PRO A 147 -8.76 5.72 -4.97
CA PRO A 147 -7.68 5.93 -5.94
C PRO A 147 -6.30 6.19 -5.31
N LEU A 148 -6.27 6.59 -4.03
CA LEU A 148 -5.03 6.82 -3.30
C LEU A 148 -4.34 5.52 -2.88
N LEU A 149 -5.08 4.40 -2.90
CA LEU A 149 -4.55 3.10 -2.57
C LEU A 149 -3.72 2.54 -3.74
N ILE A 150 -2.49 2.16 -3.46
CA ILE A 150 -1.58 1.61 -4.46
C ILE A 150 -1.39 0.13 -4.17
N LEU A 151 -1.87 -0.72 -5.07
CA LEU A 151 -1.63 -2.15 -4.98
C LEU A 151 -0.16 -2.46 -5.28
N ARG A 152 0.43 -3.25 -4.38
CA ARG A 152 1.78 -3.75 -4.52
C ARG A 152 1.90 -5.10 -3.81
N PRO A 153 2.63 -6.07 -4.37
CA PRO A 153 2.99 -7.25 -3.63
C PRO A 153 3.78 -6.92 -2.35
N THR A 154 3.50 -7.64 -1.27
CA THR A 154 4.19 -7.50 0.01
C THR A 154 4.97 -8.78 0.35
N GLY A 155 5.91 -8.67 1.30
CA GLY A 155 6.68 -9.81 1.80
C GLY A 155 5.83 -11.00 2.24
N PRO A 156 4.76 -10.81 3.06
CA PRO A 156 3.88 -11.89 3.47
C PRO A 156 3.21 -12.64 2.30
N ILE A 157 2.77 -11.93 1.27
CA ILE A 157 2.14 -12.55 0.08
C ILE A 157 3.17 -13.39 -0.69
N THR A 158 4.37 -12.85 -0.82
CA THR A 158 5.51 -13.55 -1.45
C THR A 158 5.87 -14.82 -0.70
N LEU A 159 5.83 -14.77 0.64
CA LEU A 159 6.04 -15.92 1.49
C LEU A 159 4.93 -16.95 1.32
N MET A 160 3.65 -16.54 1.31
CA MET A 160 2.52 -17.44 1.08
C MET A 160 2.65 -18.17 -0.27
N LEU A 161 3.02 -17.46 -1.35
CA LEU A 161 3.23 -18.06 -2.67
C LEU A 161 4.41 -19.06 -2.68
N THR A 162 5.48 -18.75 -1.96
CA THR A 162 6.60 -19.68 -1.75
C THR A 162 6.16 -20.94 -1.02
N GLN A 163 5.31 -20.81 0.01
CA GLN A 163 4.77 -21.97 0.72
C GLN A 163 3.81 -22.79 -0.15
N LEU A 164 3.02 -22.15 -1.01
CA LEU A 164 2.21 -22.85 -2.02
C LEU A 164 3.09 -23.69 -2.95
N TYR A 165 4.25 -23.17 -3.34
CA TYR A 165 5.21 -23.92 -4.15
C TYR A 165 5.74 -25.16 -3.40
N SER A 166 6.21 -24.99 -2.16
CA SER A 166 6.64 -26.11 -1.31
C SER A 166 5.53 -27.15 -1.08
N LEU A 167 4.30 -26.69 -0.91
CA LEU A 167 3.12 -27.54 -0.74
C LEU A 167 2.81 -28.33 -2.02
N SER A 168 2.91 -27.71 -3.19
CA SER A 168 2.70 -28.37 -4.48
C SER A 168 3.69 -29.52 -4.71
N LEU A 169 4.96 -29.33 -4.32
CA LEU A 169 5.98 -30.37 -4.37
C LEU A 169 5.69 -31.52 -3.41
N THR A 170 5.24 -31.22 -2.19
CA THR A 170 4.91 -32.23 -1.17
C THR A 170 3.72 -33.09 -1.59
N VAL A 171 2.67 -32.46 -2.15
CA VAL A 171 1.44 -33.12 -2.58
C VAL A 171 1.56 -33.71 -4.00
N SER A 172 2.67 -33.44 -4.70
CA SER A 172 2.88 -33.83 -6.10
C SER A 172 1.73 -33.37 -7.01
N CYS A 173 1.30 -32.11 -6.85
CA CYS A 173 0.33 -31.46 -7.73
C CYS A 173 1.01 -30.36 -8.55
N ASP A 174 0.38 -29.99 -9.67
CA ASP A 174 0.88 -28.90 -10.50
C ASP A 174 0.78 -27.56 -9.75
N PHE A 175 1.91 -26.87 -9.62
CA PHE A 175 2.02 -25.61 -8.88
C PHE A 175 1.07 -24.54 -9.43
N PHE A 176 1.03 -24.37 -10.74
CA PHE A 176 0.20 -23.35 -11.38
C PHE A 176 -1.28 -23.64 -11.25
N THR A 177 -1.68 -24.92 -11.29
CA THR A 177 -3.05 -25.35 -11.00
C THR A 177 -3.43 -25.02 -9.56
N LEU A 178 -2.55 -25.28 -8.58
CA LEU A 178 -2.79 -24.97 -7.17
C LEU A 178 -2.93 -23.46 -6.95
N VAL A 179 -2.06 -22.65 -7.56
CA VAL A 179 -2.13 -21.19 -7.51
C VAL A 179 -3.42 -20.68 -8.13
N ALA A 180 -3.83 -21.22 -9.27
CA ALA A 180 -5.07 -20.82 -9.96
C ALA A 180 -6.31 -21.10 -9.11
N TRP A 181 -6.44 -22.31 -8.54
CA TRP A 181 -7.54 -22.65 -7.64
C TRP A 181 -7.53 -21.83 -6.35
N THR A 182 -6.35 -21.56 -5.81
CA THR A 182 -6.22 -20.67 -4.64
C THR A 182 -6.71 -19.26 -4.97
N GLY A 183 -6.35 -18.71 -6.13
CA GLY A 183 -6.80 -17.40 -6.59
C GLY A 183 -8.32 -17.32 -6.81
N ILE A 184 -8.91 -18.35 -7.43
CA ILE A 184 -10.37 -18.47 -7.58
C ILE A 184 -11.04 -18.53 -6.20
N GLY A 185 -10.51 -19.33 -5.27
CA GLY A 185 -10.99 -19.41 -3.90
C GLY A 185 -10.96 -18.06 -3.18
N ILE A 186 -9.86 -17.32 -3.29
CA ILE A 186 -9.74 -15.97 -2.71
C ILE A 186 -10.82 -15.05 -3.28
N GLY A 187 -11.05 -15.07 -4.61
CA GLY A 187 -12.10 -14.28 -5.24
C GLY A 187 -13.50 -14.62 -4.72
N ILE A 188 -13.80 -15.90 -4.52
CA ILE A 188 -15.09 -16.35 -3.96
C ILE A 188 -15.25 -15.87 -2.52
N TRP A 189 -14.26 -16.10 -1.66
CA TRP A 189 -14.33 -15.70 -0.25
C TRP A 189 -14.40 -14.18 -0.10
N MET A 190 -13.64 -13.42 -0.89
CA MET A 190 -13.74 -11.96 -0.91
C MET A 190 -15.12 -11.46 -1.34
N THR A 191 -15.72 -12.11 -2.34
CA THR A 191 -17.09 -11.78 -2.78
C THR A 191 -18.11 -12.05 -1.67
N ILE A 192 -17.94 -13.15 -0.92
CA ILE A 192 -18.79 -13.46 0.24
C ILE A 192 -18.62 -12.40 1.32
N ILE A 193 -17.39 -12.04 1.67
CA ILE A 193 -17.08 -11.00 2.66
C ILE A 193 -17.74 -9.67 2.26
N ALA A 194 -17.61 -9.25 1.00
CA ALA A 194 -18.25 -8.06 0.47
C ALA A 194 -19.79 -8.13 0.50
N ALA A 195 -20.37 -9.29 0.17
CA ALA A 195 -21.82 -9.51 0.21
C ALA A 195 -22.37 -9.45 1.64
N THR A 196 -21.61 -9.92 2.62
CA THR A 196 -21.97 -9.92 4.06
C THR A 196 -21.67 -8.60 4.78
N GLU A 197 -21.16 -7.59 4.08
CA GLU A 197 -20.79 -6.28 4.64
C GLU A 197 -19.80 -6.38 5.82
N PHE A 198 -18.87 -7.33 5.76
CA PHE A 198 -17.94 -7.56 6.88
C PHE A 198 -17.03 -6.35 7.11
N SER A 199 -16.76 -5.53 6.08
CA SER A 199 -16.01 -4.27 6.14
C SER A 199 -16.54 -3.28 7.18
N ARG A 200 -17.81 -3.39 7.62
CA ARG A 200 -18.33 -2.56 8.71
C ARG A 200 -17.56 -2.74 10.03
N HIS A 201 -16.97 -3.91 10.26
CA HIS A 201 -16.18 -4.18 11.48
C HIS A 201 -14.86 -3.42 11.51
N VAL A 202 -14.42 -2.87 10.38
CA VAL A 202 -13.23 -2.01 10.28
C VAL A 202 -13.43 -0.72 11.09
N ALA A 203 -14.67 -0.28 11.27
CA ALA A 203 -15.04 0.84 12.14
C ALA A 203 -14.65 0.63 13.63
N MET A 204 -14.39 -0.62 14.03
CA MET A 204 -13.98 -0.95 15.40
C MET A 204 -12.46 -0.83 15.59
N LEU A 205 -11.69 -0.62 14.53
CA LEU A 205 -10.24 -0.46 14.62
C LEU A 205 -9.91 0.96 15.11
N THR A 206 -9.15 1.02 16.21
CA THR A 206 -8.74 2.29 16.82
C THR A 206 -7.57 2.91 16.06
N THR A 207 -7.35 4.21 16.29
CA THR A 207 -6.21 4.94 15.72
C THR A 207 -4.86 4.30 16.06
N PHE A 208 -4.74 3.82 17.30
CA PHE A 208 -3.59 3.07 17.77
C PHE A 208 -3.27 1.83 16.92
N ALA A 209 -4.29 1.08 16.48
CA ALA A 209 -4.08 -0.15 15.72
C ALA A 209 -3.44 0.13 14.36
N HIS A 210 -3.85 1.21 13.68
CA HIS A 210 -3.27 1.56 12.40
C HIS A 210 -1.86 2.15 12.52
N ASP A 211 -1.57 2.91 13.58
CA ASP A 211 -0.21 3.43 13.83
C ASP A 211 0.79 2.31 14.08
N VAL A 212 0.41 1.30 14.89
CA VAL A 212 1.22 0.11 15.13
C VAL A 212 1.45 -0.65 13.82
N PHE A 213 0.42 -0.79 12.99
CA PHE A 213 0.53 -1.45 11.68
C PHE A 213 1.48 -0.68 10.74
N ALA A 214 1.39 0.65 10.69
CA ALA A 214 2.28 1.47 9.87
C ALA A 214 3.76 1.35 10.30
N VAL A 215 4.03 1.33 11.61
CA VAL A 215 5.38 1.09 12.15
C VAL A 215 5.86 -0.32 11.83
N PHE A 216 5.00 -1.33 11.93
CA PHE A 216 5.31 -2.72 11.58
C PHE A 216 5.73 -2.86 10.11
N VAL A 217 4.91 -2.32 9.18
CA VAL A 217 5.20 -2.36 7.75
C VAL A 217 6.49 -1.58 7.42
N SER A 218 6.66 -0.39 8.01
CA SER A 218 7.88 0.42 7.83
C SER A 218 9.13 -0.33 8.29
N SER A 219 9.04 -1.02 9.43
CA SER A 219 10.13 -1.81 10.00
C SER A 219 10.51 -2.99 9.11
N ILE A 220 9.54 -3.69 8.53
CA ILE A 220 9.77 -4.77 7.56
C ILE A 220 10.57 -4.25 6.35
N TYR A 221 10.18 -3.11 5.77
CA TYR A 221 10.89 -2.55 4.61
C TYR A 221 12.33 -2.14 4.94
N VAL A 222 12.58 -1.59 6.14
CA VAL A 222 13.94 -1.26 6.57
C VAL A 222 14.79 -2.52 6.72
N VAL A 223 14.26 -3.57 7.37
CA VAL A 223 14.96 -4.84 7.54
C VAL A 223 15.24 -5.50 6.19
N ASP A 224 14.25 -5.58 5.31
CA ASP A 224 14.40 -6.19 3.98
C ASP A 224 15.46 -5.44 3.14
N GLY A 225 15.46 -4.10 3.20
CA GLY A 225 16.49 -3.29 2.55
C GLY A 225 17.91 -3.56 3.07
N VAL A 226 18.08 -3.66 4.38
CA VAL A 226 19.38 -3.97 5.00
C VAL A 226 19.82 -5.40 4.68
N THR A 227 18.92 -6.38 4.80
CA THR A 227 19.18 -7.77 4.46
C THR A 227 19.55 -7.93 2.99
N GLY A 228 18.93 -7.17 2.09
CA GLY A 228 19.29 -7.13 0.68
C GLY A 228 20.73 -6.69 0.44
N VAL A 229 21.19 -5.63 1.12
CA VAL A 229 22.58 -5.16 1.04
C VAL A 229 23.55 -6.16 1.64
N VAL A 230 23.26 -6.65 2.86
CA VAL A 230 24.10 -7.63 3.58
C VAL A 230 24.20 -8.95 2.80
N GLY A 231 23.12 -9.40 2.17
CA GLY A 231 23.10 -10.60 1.34
C GLY A 231 24.11 -10.55 0.19
N ARG A 232 24.41 -9.37 -0.37
CA ARG A 232 25.44 -9.22 -1.40
C ARG A 232 26.84 -9.46 -0.84
N PHE A 233 27.10 -9.10 0.42
CA PHE A 233 28.38 -9.40 1.08
C PHE A 233 28.52 -10.88 1.45
N ILE A 234 27.43 -11.53 1.86
CA ILE A 234 27.43 -12.95 2.23
C ILE A 234 27.64 -13.83 0.99
N ASN A 235 26.99 -13.50 -0.13
CA ASN A 235 27.07 -14.27 -1.36
C ASN A 235 28.31 -13.96 -2.20
N ALA A 236 29.13 -12.99 -1.80
CA ALA A 236 30.36 -12.66 -2.50
C ALA A 236 31.41 -13.76 -2.28
N SER A 237 31.92 -14.31 -3.38
CA SER A 237 33.04 -15.26 -3.36
C SER A 237 34.25 -14.65 -2.67
N SER A 238 34.96 -15.44 -1.86
CA SER A 238 36.19 -15.03 -1.16
C SER A 238 37.26 -14.55 -2.16
N GLY A 239 37.30 -13.24 -2.40
CA GLY A 239 38.18 -12.60 -3.39
C GLY A 239 37.55 -11.42 -4.15
N GLU A 240 36.22 -11.35 -4.24
CA GLU A 240 35.49 -10.35 -5.05
C GLU A 240 34.77 -9.30 -4.18
N THR A 241 35.49 -8.65 -3.27
CA THR A 241 34.90 -7.63 -2.37
C THR A 241 34.52 -6.33 -3.08
N ALA A 242 35.01 -6.09 -4.30
CA ALA A 242 34.75 -4.87 -5.04
C ALA A 242 33.27 -4.68 -5.42
N SER A 243 32.57 -5.74 -5.84
CA SER A 243 31.15 -5.68 -6.22
C SER A 243 30.22 -5.33 -5.06
N PRO A 244 30.25 -6.01 -3.90
CA PRO A 244 29.37 -5.68 -2.78
C PRO A 244 29.69 -4.32 -2.15
N VAL A 245 30.97 -3.92 -2.10
CA VAL A 245 31.35 -2.57 -1.64
C VAL A 245 30.79 -1.50 -2.58
N PHE A 246 30.90 -1.69 -3.89
CA PHE A 246 30.34 -0.75 -4.86
C PHE A 246 28.80 -0.66 -4.77
N ALA A 247 28.11 -1.78 -4.57
CA ALA A 247 26.67 -1.80 -4.31
C ALA A 247 26.29 -1.01 -3.04
N LEU A 248 27.07 -1.14 -1.96
CA LEU A 248 26.90 -0.36 -0.74
C LEU A 248 27.15 1.13 -1.02
N THR A 249 28.18 1.49 -1.78
CA THR A 249 28.45 2.88 -2.18
C THR A 249 27.29 3.50 -2.95
N ILE A 250 26.72 2.79 -3.94
CA ILE A 250 25.54 3.27 -4.66
C ILE A 250 24.34 3.44 -3.72
N THR A 251 24.14 2.51 -2.79
CA THR A 251 23.04 2.58 -1.82
C THR A 251 23.17 3.81 -0.93
N VAL A 252 24.37 4.04 -0.37
CA VAL A 252 24.67 5.23 0.44
C VAL A 252 24.52 6.51 -0.37
N TRP A 253 24.97 6.51 -1.64
CA TRP A 253 24.80 7.63 -2.55
C TRP A 253 23.33 7.97 -2.77
N LEU A 254 22.50 6.96 -3.05
CA LEU A 254 21.06 7.13 -3.29
C LEU A 254 20.38 7.72 -2.05
N ILE A 255 20.67 7.18 -0.86
CA ILE A 255 20.16 7.70 0.42
C ILE A 255 20.62 9.15 0.60
N PHE A 256 21.92 9.42 0.45
CA PHE A 256 22.49 10.76 0.62
C PHE A 256 21.82 11.80 -0.29
N VAL A 257 21.68 11.51 -1.59
CA VAL A 257 21.06 12.41 -2.55
C VAL A 257 19.56 12.59 -2.25
N ALA A 258 18.82 11.51 -1.99
CA ALA A 258 17.40 11.58 -1.71
C ALA A 258 17.09 12.40 -0.44
N PHE A 259 17.82 12.16 0.65
CA PHE A 259 17.65 12.91 1.90
C PHE A 259 18.11 14.36 1.75
N SER A 260 19.23 14.62 1.07
CA SER A 260 19.71 16.00 0.84
C SER A 260 18.73 16.83 0.02
N LEU A 261 18.17 16.25 -1.06
CA LEU A 261 17.17 16.92 -1.90
C LEU A 261 15.83 17.11 -1.17
N THR A 262 15.44 16.18 -0.30
CA THR A 262 14.25 16.32 0.54
C THR A 262 14.46 17.39 1.62
N ALA A 263 15.64 17.44 2.24
CA ALA A 263 16.03 18.44 3.23
C ALA A 263 16.07 19.85 2.64
N LEU A 264 16.28 20.01 1.32
CA LEU A 264 16.13 21.30 0.68
C LEU A 264 14.75 21.90 0.93
N ARG A 265 13.69 21.11 1.15
CA ARG A 265 12.34 21.61 1.46
C ARG A 265 12.31 22.53 2.69
N SER A 266 13.17 22.39 3.69
CA SER A 266 13.21 23.30 4.84
C SER A 266 14.26 24.43 4.71
N ALA A 267 15.19 24.33 3.75
CA ALA A 267 16.28 25.29 3.58
C ALA A 267 15.82 26.57 2.85
N ARG A 268 15.45 27.60 3.62
CA ARG A 268 14.94 28.88 3.08
C ARG A 268 15.97 29.74 2.34
N HIS A 269 17.26 29.61 2.67
CA HIS A 269 18.29 30.57 2.29
C HIS A 269 19.14 30.17 1.06
N LEU A 270 19.06 28.92 0.58
CA LEU A 270 19.96 28.43 -0.48
C LEU A 270 19.39 28.55 -1.89
N LEU A 271 18.07 28.45 -2.09
CA LEU A 271 17.45 28.38 -3.41
C LEU A 271 16.08 29.10 -3.46
N PRO A 272 15.64 29.57 -4.64
CA PRO A 272 14.29 30.11 -4.80
C PRO A 272 13.22 29.03 -4.55
N ALA A 273 12.06 29.46 -4.01
CA ALA A 273 11.00 28.56 -3.56
C ALA A 273 10.54 27.55 -4.64
N SER A 274 10.36 28.01 -5.88
CA SER A 274 9.91 27.15 -6.99
C SER A 274 10.87 26.00 -7.29
N LEU A 275 12.18 26.25 -7.25
CA LEU A 275 13.19 25.23 -7.51
C LEU A 275 13.31 24.28 -6.33
N ARG A 276 13.26 24.80 -5.10
CA ARG A 276 13.31 24.02 -3.86
C ARG A 276 12.19 22.97 -3.79
N TYR A 277 10.95 23.37 -4.04
CA TYR A 277 9.84 22.41 -4.03
C TYR A 277 9.94 21.40 -5.17
N THR A 278 10.32 21.84 -6.39
CA THR A 278 10.47 20.92 -7.53
C THR A 278 11.56 19.89 -7.28
N LEU A 279 12.75 20.30 -6.81
CA LEU A 279 13.83 19.36 -6.51
C LEU A 279 13.48 18.39 -5.39
N ALA A 280 12.77 18.86 -4.35
CA ALA A 280 12.32 18.00 -3.26
C ALA A 280 11.28 16.98 -3.72
N ASP A 281 10.35 17.35 -4.61
CA ASP A 281 9.33 16.42 -5.10
C ASP A 281 9.92 15.35 -6.04
N TYR A 282 10.96 15.69 -6.80
CA TYR A 282 11.68 14.76 -7.70
C TYR A 282 12.89 14.08 -7.04
N ALA A 283 13.07 14.21 -5.72
CA ALA A 283 14.27 13.76 -4.99
C ALA A 283 14.62 12.28 -5.26
N LEU A 284 13.63 11.38 -5.13
CA LEU A 284 13.82 9.94 -5.35
C LEU A 284 14.18 9.62 -6.81
N GLY A 285 13.56 10.33 -7.77
CA GLY A 285 13.85 10.18 -9.19
C GLY A 285 15.28 10.60 -9.54
N ILE A 286 15.69 11.78 -9.07
CA ILE A 286 17.04 12.31 -9.27
C ILE A 286 18.08 11.40 -8.61
N ALA A 287 17.82 10.92 -7.39
CA ALA A 287 18.71 9.99 -6.68
C ALA A 287 18.88 8.67 -7.46
N THR A 288 17.80 8.13 -8.01
CA THR A 288 17.84 6.88 -8.81
C THR A 288 18.59 7.08 -10.12
N ILE A 289 18.34 8.19 -10.84
CA ILE A 289 19.02 8.50 -12.10
C ILE A 289 20.52 8.71 -11.86
N THR A 290 20.90 9.51 -10.85
CA THR A 290 22.31 9.77 -10.55
C THR A 290 23.04 8.51 -10.10
N GLY A 291 22.42 7.67 -9.25
CA GLY A 291 22.97 6.37 -8.86
C GLY A 291 23.13 5.42 -10.05
N THR A 292 22.18 5.41 -10.98
CA THR A 292 22.26 4.61 -12.22
C THR A 292 23.37 5.14 -13.13
N CYS A 293 23.48 6.46 -13.35
CA CYS A 293 24.56 7.05 -14.12
C CYS A 293 25.94 6.69 -13.54
N LEU A 294 26.08 6.73 -12.21
CA LEU A 294 27.30 6.33 -11.52
C LEU A 294 27.60 4.84 -11.73
N SER A 295 26.58 3.99 -11.66
CA SER A 295 26.69 2.55 -11.95
C SER A 295 27.15 2.26 -13.38
N PHE A 296 26.70 3.06 -14.37
CA PHE A 296 27.14 2.92 -15.75
C PHE A 296 28.55 3.46 -15.99
N ALA A 297 28.89 4.59 -15.38
CA ALA A 297 30.22 5.20 -15.51
C ALA A 297 31.35 4.28 -14.98
N TYR A 298 31.10 3.55 -13.91
CA TYR A 298 32.05 2.61 -13.31
C TYR A 298 31.80 1.14 -13.69
N GLY A 299 30.81 0.87 -14.55
CA GLY A 299 30.40 -0.49 -14.92
C GLY A 299 31.43 -1.28 -15.73
N SER A 300 32.44 -0.62 -16.30
CA SER A 300 33.58 -1.29 -16.96
C SER A 300 34.65 -1.75 -15.97
N ALA A 301 34.64 -1.25 -14.73
CA ALA A 301 35.65 -1.53 -13.71
C ALA A 301 35.17 -2.53 -12.64
N VAL A 302 33.87 -2.64 -12.40
CA VAL A 302 33.29 -3.53 -11.39
C VAL A 302 32.06 -4.23 -11.98
N ALA A 303 31.95 -5.54 -11.78
CA ALA A 303 30.75 -6.30 -12.13
C ALA A 303 29.56 -5.85 -11.27
N VAL A 304 28.57 -5.24 -11.91
CA VAL A 304 27.33 -4.78 -11.27
C VAL A 304 26.18 -5.62 -11.78
N ASP A 305 25.47 -6.29 -10.88
CA ASP A 305 24.22 -6.96 -11.25
C ASP A 305 23.21 -5.89 -11.66
N ARG A 306 22.84 -5.91 -12.94
CA ARG A 306 21.81 -5.05 -13.51
C ARG A 306 20.55 -5.85 -13.66
N LEU A 307 19.42 -5.17 -13.50
CA LEU A 307 18.14 -5.83 -13.67
C LEU A 307 17.93 -6.18 -15.15
N GLU A 308 18.01 -7.46 -15.47
CA GLU A 308 17.56 -7.99 -16.75
C GLU A 308 16.08 -8.37 -16.62
N VAL A 309 15.20 -7.45 -17.01
CA VAL A 309 13.74 -7.70 -16.97
C VAL A 309 13.33 -8.70 -18.06
N ILE A 310 14.12 -8.82 -19.15
CA ILE A 310 13.84 -9.70 -20.29
C ILE A 310 15.17 -10.23 -20.84
N SER A 311 15.61 -11.39 -20.36
CA SER A 311 16.68 -12.15 -21.01
C SER A 311 16.08 -12.94 -22.19
N GLY A 312 16.27 -12.44 -23.42
CA GLY A 312 15.94 -13.21 -24.64
C GLY A 312 15.18 -12.52 -25.76
N VAL A 313 14.83 -11.23 -25.69
CA VAL A 313 14.15 -10.53 -26.80
C VAL A 313 15.11 -9.54 -27.48
N THR A 314 15.89 -10.05 -28.43
CA THR A 314 16.58 -9.25 -29.45
C THR A 314 15.65 -9.06 -30.66
N GLY A 315 14.60 -8.24 -30.51
CA GLY A 315 13.66 -7.93 -31.61
C GLY A 315 12.56 -6.95 -31.23
N PRO A 316 11.79 -6.43 -32.20
CA PRO A 316 10.65 -5.55 -31.92
C PRO A 316 9.66 -6.26 -31.01
N VAL A 317 9.34 -5.63 -29.88
CA VAL A 317 8.53 -6.18 -28.80
C VAL A 317 7.08 -6.31 -29.25
N GLY A 318 6.72 -7.46 -29.82
CA GLY A 318 5.34 -7.86 -30.04
C GLY A 318 4.81 -8.60 -28.81
N TRP A 319 3.52 -8.44 -28.52
CA TRP A 319 2.81 -9.16 -27.44
C TRP A 319 2.80 -10.69 -27.61
N HIS A 320 3.29 -11.19 -28.76
CA HIS A 320 3.34 -12.61 -29.11
C HIS A 320 4.74 -13.26 -28.96
N THR A 321 5.78 -12.50 -28.58
CA THR A 321 7.15 -13.02 -28.39
C THR A 321 7.61 -13.08 -26.94
N ALA A 322 6.80 -12.68 -25.97
CA ALA A 322 7.08 -12.89 -24.56
C ALA A 322 6.64 -14.30 -24.15
N THR A 323 7.46 -15.31 -24.45
CA THR A 323 7.38 -16.61 -23.78
C THR A 323 7.56 -16.38 -22.28
N THR A 324 6.76 -17.07 -21.45
CA THR A 324 6.97 -17.07 -19.98
C THR A 324 8.41 -17.49 -19.66
N THR A 325 8.92 -17.17 -18.48
CA THR A 325 10.29 -17.53 -18.05
C THR A 325 10.55 -19.03 -18.16
N SER A 326 9.51 -19.86 -18.08
CA SER A 326 9.57 -21.31 -18.26
C SER A 326 9.14 -21.81 -19.65
N GLY A 327 8.76 -20.93 -20.59
CA GLY A 327 8.28 -21.30 -21.93
C GLY A 327 6.87 -21.90 -21.97
N ARG A 328 6.11 -21.82 -20.87
CA ARG A 328 4.72 -22.27 -20.72
C ARG A 328 3.72 -21.29 -21.34
N ASP A 329 2.54 -21.80 -21.69
CA ASP A 329 1.39 -20.99 -22.09
C ASP A 329 0.84 -20.13 -20.92
N TRP A 330 0.35 -18.93 -21.24
CA TRP A 330 -0.24 -18.02 -20.26
C TRP A 330 -1.48 -18.61 -19.58
N VAL A 331 -2.31 -19.33 -20.33
CA VAL A 331 -3.52 -20.00 -19.82
C VAL A 331 -3.16 -21.36 -19.26
N ILE A 332 -3.49 -21.59 -17.99
CA ILE A 332 -3.20 -22.85 -17.29
C ILE A 332 -4.43 -23.76 -17.41
N PRO A 333 -4.27 -25.00 -17.89
CA PRO A 333 -5.38 -25.94 -17.94
C PRO A 333 -5.66 -26.51 -16.54
N ILE A 334 -6.54 -25.84 -15.79
CA ILE A 334 -6.83 -26.11 -14.37
C ILE A 334 -7.51 -27.47 -14.08
N PHE A 335 -8.07 -28.13 -15.10
CA PHE A 335 -8.83 -29.38 -14.95
C PHE A 335 -8.10 -30.63 -15.44
N THR A 336 -7.06 -30.48 -16.28
CA THR A 336 -6.39 -31.63 -16.92
C THR A 336 -5.03 -31.95 -16.29
N SER A 337 -4.60 -31.20 -15.28
CA SER A 337 -3.32 -31.41 -14.64
C SER A 337 -3.33 -32.63 -13.71
N PRO A 338 -2.17 -33.25 -13.47
CA PRO A 338 -2.04 -34.34 -12.50
C PRO A 338 -2.58 -33.92 -11.13
N ASN A 339 -3.42 -34.77 -10.53
CA ASN A 339 -4.03 -34.52 -9.21
C ASN A 339 -4.86 -33.23 -9.11
N ALA A 340 -5.50 -32.79 -10.21
CA ALA A 340 -6.33 -31.59 -10.25
C ALA A 340 -7.43 -31.54 -9.16
N GLY A 341 -8.04 -32.69 -8.83
CA GLY A 341 -9.04 -32.76 -7.75
C GLY A 341 -8.47 -32.46 -6.36
N ILE A 342 -7.24 -32.88 -6.08
CA ILE A 342 -6.56 -32.57 -4.81
C ILE A 342 -6.14 -31.09 -4.80
N ALA A 343 -5.63 -30.59 -5.93
CA ALA A 343 -5.28 -29.18 -6.08
C ALA A 343 -6.49 -28.26 -5.88
N PHE A 344 -7.68 -28.66 -6.34
CA PHE A 344 -8.94 -27.94 -6.09
C PHE A 344 -9.25 -27.83 -4.60
N ILE A 345 -9.34 -28.97 -3.89
CA ILE A 345 -9.69 -29.00 -2.46
C ILE A 345 -8.66 -28.21 -1.66
N LEU A 346 -7.38 -28.45 -1.92
CA LEU A 346 -6.29 -27.80 -1.22
C LEU A 346 -6.25 -26.29 -1.48
N GLY A 347 -6.43 -25.87 -2.73
CA GLY A 347 -6.48 -24.45 -3.10
C GLY A 347 -7.62 -23.72 -2.41
N MET A 348 -8.81 -24.33 -2.33
CA MET A 348 -9.95 -23.75 -1.60
C MET A 348 -9.68 -23.64 -0.09
N VAL A 349 -9.05 -24.62 0.53
CA VAL A 349 -8.72 -24.56 1.98
C VAL A 349 -7.64 -23.50 2.25
N VAL A 350 -6.59 -23.48 1.44
CA VAL A 350 -5.48 -22.53 1.60
C VAL A 350 -5.90 -21.09 1.27
N SER A 351 -6.95 -20.89 0.45
CA SER A 351 -7.48 -19.56 0.15
C SER A 351 -8.08 -18.84 1.37
N ILE A 352 -8.56 -19.55 2.39
CA ILE A 352 -9.18 -18.96 3.59
C ILE A 352 -8.21 -18.06 4.37
N PRO A 353 -7.04 -18.55 4.85
CA PRO A 353 -6.10 -17.70 5.58
C PRO A 353 -5.55 -16.55 4.73
N ILE A 354 -5.36 -16.76 3.42
CA ILE A 354 -4.90 -15.70 2.50
C ILE A 354 -5.96 -14.61 2.36
N THR A 355 -7.24 -15.00 2.29
CA THR A 355 -8.36 -14.05 2.23
C THR A 355 -8.45 -13.21 3.50
N ILE A 356 -8.31 -13.83 4.67
CA ILE A 356 -8.29 -13.11 5.95
C ILE A 356 -7.15 -12.08 5.97
N PHE A 357 -5.97 -12.48 5.51
CA PHE A 357 -4.83 -11.59 5.41
C PHE A 357 -5.11 -10.39 4.48
N PHE A 358 -5.60 -10.64 3.26
CA PHE A 358 -5.96 -9.56 2.32
C PHE A 358 -7.07 -8.65 2.86
N TYR A 359 -8.04 -9.21 3.58
CA TYR A 359 -9.11 -8.41 4.18
C TYR A 359 -8.53 -7.41 5.18
N PHE A 360 -7.64 -7.84 6.07
CA PHE A 360 -7.01 -6.93 7.02
C PHE A 360 -6.07 -5.94 6.33
N ASP A 361 -5.22 -6.41 5.41
CA ASP A 361 -4.23 -5.58 4.71
C ASP A 361 -4.91 -4.44 3.92
N GLN A 362 -5.99 -4.76 3.20
CA GLN A 362 -6.79 -3.79 2.45
C GLN A 362 -7.43 -2.74 3.38
N ASN A 363 -8.07 -3.19 4.45
CA ASN A 363 -8.80 -2.29 5.35
C ASN A 363 -7.86 -1.40 6.17
N PHE A 364 -6.75 -1.94 6.67
CA PHE A 364 -5.73 -1.14 7.34
C PHE A 364 -5.11 -0.12 6.40
N SER A 365 -4.81 -0.52 5.16
CA SER A 365 -4.25 0.40 4.17
C SER A 365 -5.24 1.50 3.77
N SER A 366 -6.52 1.16 3.58
CA SER A 366 -7.56 2.14 3.25
C SER A 366 -7.73 3.18 4.38
N LEU A 367 -7.75 2.72 5.64
CA LEU A 367 -7.81 3.59 6.81
C LEU A 367 -6.59 4.53 6.89
N LEU A 368 -5.38 4.02 6.67
CA LEU A 368 -4.15 4.82 6.65
C LEU A 368 -4.13 5.85 5.50
N CYS A 369 -4.74 5.53 4.37
CA CYS A 369 -4.86 6.46 3.25
C CYS A 369 -5.92 7.55 3.49
N GLN A 370 -6.78 7.39 4.49
CA GLN A 370 -7.90 8.29 4.77
C GLN A 370 -7.79 8.97 6.14
N THR A 371 -6.62 8.96 6.77
CA THR A 371 -6.43 9.63 8.06
C THR A 371 -6.80 11.12 7.96
N GLU A 372 -7.50 11.64 8.97
CA GLU A 372 -7.96 13.03 9.06
C GLU A 372 -6.83 14.06 8.83
N SER A 373 -5.59 13.75 9.23
CA SER A 373 -4.40 14.59 9.02
C SER A 373 -4.07 14.87 7.54
N MET A 374 -4.66 14.10 6.62
CA MET A 374 -4.49 14.28 5.18
C MET A 374 -5.49 15.29 4.58
N GLU A 375 -6.45 15.79 5.37
CA GLU A 375 -7.44 16.82 4.98
C GLU A 375 -8.18 16.49 3.66
N LEU A 376 -8.55 15.22 3.48
CA LEU A 376 -9.24 14.75 2.27
C LEU A 376 -10.71 15.19 2.25
N SER A 377 -11.15 15.72 1.11
CA SER A 377 -12.50 16.29 0.95
C SER A 377 -13.48 15.45 0.12
N LYS A 378 -13.00 14.38 -0.54
CA LYS A 378 -13.79 13.59 -1.51
C LYS A 378 -14.14 12.19 -1.00
N GLY A 379 -14.91 12.13 0.10
CA GLY A 379 -15.52 10.91 0.62
C GLY A 379 -14.55 9.87 1.17
N SER A 380 -15.10 8.85 1.83
CA SER A 380 -14.40 7.70 2.41
C SER A 380 -14.91 6.41 1.75
N TYR A 381 -14.00 5.50 1.42
CA TYR A 381 -14.26 4.26 0.66
C TYR A 381 -13.51 3.08 1.32
N TYR A 382 -14.09 1.88 1.36
CA TYR A 382 -13.51 0.76 2.12
C TYR A 382 -13.19 -0.48 1.29
#